data_AF-A0A3P3YX86-F1
#
_entry.id   AF-A0A3P3YX86-F1
#
_cell.length_a   1.000
_cell.length_b   1.000
_cell.length_c   1.000
_cell.angle_alpha   90.00
_cell.angle_beta   90.00
_cell.angle_gamma   90.00
#
_symmetry.space_group_name_H-M   'P 1'
#
loop_
_entity.id
_entity.type
_entity.pdbx_description
1 polymer ?
#
loop_
_entity_poly.entity_id
_entity_poly.type
_entity_poly.pdbx_seq_one_letter_code
_entity_poly.pdbx_strand_id
1 'polypeptide(L)'
;MSGASFNDYTMTLDLASSTADVVTVQLMNSQVSGKGLTVQSSGDGLASSARLSMSMLLTTVTQAAITFSGAMPANSDIRIVSTIGSLTSAQSLFDFSGLALDSNVTVTVENTAVTWPKDSINTGSIVLISAGSNAIGIRNLAALFVLDAVATNGASVVRVDAQSSFPVSKAAVLAIDYGRCEECTGALVSINAPLVVDGSSMFRVTNCKAVGASKGLLASAGSTTVSGKSVYLVSDSAVESVSLFSFLTGIEDSSEPYPFTVSGGSTVSFLNLEAPSTGITNQDTLSPSADSQVIGGGCVIKGVALNTAEVYKSNGLAVTTVVDRQGASGGTCANAKCIPGNTGAGAAVSGTDPCTCQCSSMDYNPPSCSTIVDPTQNYNPTDVCVVPNCLTCDRLSPSTRCTQCATGYILTSDQRCILPTTRPPDCNVPYCTQCVTGSGSRCSTCRYGYTSVNGACIANANAAAGAHTVALAAVVCVAAALYAL
;
A
#
# COMPACT_ATOMS: atom_id res chain seq x y z
N MET A 1 11.34 14.13 6.82
CA MET A 1 11.67 15.04 5.70
C MET A 1 10.38 15.56 5.10
N SER A 2 10.27 16.86 4.81
CA SER A 2 9.09 17.46 4.16
C SER A 2 9.52 18.19 2.89
N GLY A 3 8.80 18.04 1.79
CA GLY A 3 9.12 18.70 0.51
C GLY A 3 10.39 18.17 -0.16
N ALA A 4 10.86 16.98 0.23
CA ALA A 4 12.08 16.40 -0.30
C ALA A 4 11.88 15.86 -1.72
N SER A 5 12.90 16.00 -2.56
CA SER A 5 12.95 15.41 -3.89
C SER A 5 13.95 14.26 -3.89
N PHE A 6 13.49 13.07 -4.29
CA PHE A 6 14.29 11.87 -4.42
C PHE A 6 14.46 11.55 -5.90
N ASN A 7 15.72 11.54 -6.34
CA ASN A 7 16.13 11.19 -7.69
C ASN A 7 17.37 10.30 -7.56
N ASP A 8 17.24 9.04 -7.95
CA ASP A 8 18.28 8.01 -7.77
C ASP A 8 18.74 7.91 -6.30
N TYR A 9 17.80 7.96 -5.34
CA TYR A 9 18.14 7.99 -3.92
C TYR A 9 17.92 6.64 -3.23
N THR A 10 18.94 6.18 -2.51
CA THR A 10 18.85 4.97 -1.68
C THR A 10 18.94 5.34 -0.20
N MET A 11 17.86 5.05 0.53
CA MET A 11 17.82 5.06 1.99
C MET A 11 18.24 3.67 2.49
N THR A 12 19.44 3.58 3.04
CA THR A 12 19.91 2.37 3.72
C THR A 12 19.57 2.45 5.20
N LEU A 13 18.82 1.47 5.69
CA LEU A 13 18.55 1.25 7.11
C LEU A 13 19.71 0.44 7.69
N ASP A 14 20.64 1.14 8.34
CA ASP A 14 21.75 0.53 9.09
C ASP A 14 21.29 0.31 10.54
N LEU A 15 20.87 -0.93 10.83
CA LEU A 15 20.32 -1.33 12.12
C LEU A 15 21.33 -2.24 12.81
N ALA A 16 22.00 -1.72 13.84
CA ALA A 16 23.05 -2.46 14.54
C ALA A 16 22.46 -3.65 15.32
N SER A 17 23.15 -4.79 15.29
CA SER A 17 22.71 -6.02 15.94
C SER A 17 22.67 -5.98 17.48
N SER A 18 23.14 -4.88 18.11
CA SER A 18 23.44 -4.78 19.54
C SER A 18 22.56 -3.80 20.32
N THR A 19 21.70 -3.01 19.66
CA THR A 19 20.82 -2.02 20.29
C THR A 19 19.37 -2.21 19.84
N ALA A 20 18.41 -1.92 20.73
CA ALA A 20 16.98 -1.95 20.42
C ALA A 20 16.62 -0.73 19.56
N ASP A 21 17.02 -0.78 18.29
CA ASP A 21 16.92 0.36 17.39
C ASP A 21 15.50 0.43 16.79
N VAL A 22 14.77 1.47 17.19
CA VAL A 22 13.54 1.88 16.52
C VAL A 22 13.91 2.97 15.52
N VAL A 23 13.95 2.64 14.23
CA VAL A 23 14.15 3.64 13.19
C VAL A 23 12.80 4.19 12.78
N THR A 24 12.60 5.49 13.00
CA THR A 24 11.39 6.20 12.59
C THR A 24 11.68 7.02 11.34
N VAL A 25 10.95 6.75 10.27
CA VAL A 25 11.05 7.48 9.00
C VAL A 25 9.72 8.17 8.73
N GLN A 26 9.77 9.49 8.50
CA GLN A 26 8.60 10.25 8.07
C GLN A 26 8.94 11.04 6.81
N LEU A 27 8.25 10.74 5.72
CA LEU A 27 8.32 11.43 4.44
C LEU A 27 6.97 12.10 4.19
N MET A 28 6.97 13.41 3.98
CA MET A 28 5.75 14.17 3.70
C MET A 28 5.95 15.07 2.49
N ASN A 29 4.92 15.19 1.64
CA ASN A 29 4.96 16.07 0.46
C ASN A 29 6.19 15.80 -0.43
N SER A 30 6.56 14.54 -0.59
CA SER A 30 7.81 14.16 -1.26
C SER A 30 7.59 13.99 -2.76
N GLN A 31 8.63 14.24 -3.54
CA GLN A 31 8.64 14.00 -4.99
C GLN A 31 9.65 12.89 -5.30
N VAL A 32 9.28 11.94 -6.14
CA VAL A 32 10.14 10.84 -6.57
C VAL A 32 10.21 10.83 -8.10
N SER A 33 11.43 10.86 -8.64
CA SER A 33 11.69 10.94 -10.09
C SER A 33 12.99 10.20 -10.46
N GLY A 34 13.33 10.15 -11.75
CA GLY A 34 14.50 9.42 -12.24
C GLY A 34 14.41 7.92 -11.98
N LYS A 35 15.45 7.30 -11.42
CA LYS A 35 15.42 5.88 -10.99
C LYS A 35 14.68 5.69 -9.66
N GLY A 36 14.23 6.77 -9.03
CA GLY A 36 13.30 6.73 -7.90
C GLY A 36 13.94 6.70 -6.52
N LEU A 37 13.20 6.11 -5.58
CA LEU A 37 13.54 5.99 -4.17
C LEU A 37 13.65 4.52 -3.81
N THR A 38 14.81 4.08 -3.32
CA THR A 38 14.99 2.74 -2.76
C THR A 38 15.08 2.82 -1.24
N VAL A 39 14.27 2.05 -0.54
CA VAL A 39 14.39 1.79 0.91
C VAL A 39 14.92 0.38 1.07
N GLN A 40 16.13 0.25 1.61
CA GLN A 40 16.79 -1.03 1.77
C GLN A 40 17.29 -1.25 3.19
N SER A 41 17.20 -2.49 3.66
CA SER A 41 17.84 -2.92 4.89
C SER A 41 19.26 -3.43 4.59
N SER A 42 20.27 -2.99 5.33
CA SER A 42 21.63 -3.54 5.20
C SER A 42 21.65 -4.97 5.77
N GLY A 43 21.90 -5.97 4.92
CA GLY A 43 21.73 -7.39 5.24
C GLY A 43 22.59 -7.97 6.39
N ASP A 44 22.19 -9.19 6.76
CA ASP A 44 22.68 -10.15 7.77
C ASP A 44 22.91 -9.64 9.20
N GLY A 45 22.04 -10.09 10.12
CA GLY A 45 22.23 -9.91 11.57
C GLY A 45 21.37 -8.82 12.22
N LEU A 46 20.19 -8.49 11.65
CA LEU A 46 19.24 -7.58 12.30
C LEU A 46 18.95 -8.07 13.73
N ALA A 47 19.09 -7.18 14.72
CA ALA A 47 18.70 -7.47 16.09
C ALA A 47 17.22 -7.88 16.13
N SER A 48 16.87 -8.88 16.94
CA SER A 48 15.47 -9.32 17.08
C SER A 48 14.53 -8.22 17.62
N SER A 49 15.09 -7.16 18.19
CA SER A 49 14.39 -5.99 18.70
C SER A 49 14.35 -4.79 17.74
N ALA A 50 15.09 -4.83 16.63
CA ALA A 50 15.10 -3.74 15.66
C ALA A 50 13.75 -3.66 14.93
N ARG A 51 13.20 -2.46 14.78
CA ARG A 51 11.96 -2.23 14.03
C ARG A 51 12.00 -0.93 13.23
N LEU A 52 11.38 -0.95 12.06
CA LEU A 52 11.11 0.24 11.25
C LEU A 52 9.69 0.73 11.53
N SER A 53 9.54 2.01 11.84
CA SER A 53 8.25 2.70 11.81
C SER A 53 8.32 3.78 10.74
N MET A 54 7.67 3.52 9.60
CA MET A 54 7.74 4.38 8.43
C MET A 54 6.37 4.96 8.09
N SER A 55 6.32 6.26 7.85
CA SER A 55 5.16 6.95 7.29
C SER A 55 5.56 7.74 6.05
N MET A 56 4.89 7.48 4.93
CA MET A 56 5.00 8.23 3.68
C MET A 56 3.65 8.87 3.37
N LEU A 57 3.59 10.20 3.35
CA LEU A 57 2.36 10.96 3.15
C LEU A 57 2.52 11.91 1.96
N LEU A 58 1.49 11.98 1.11
CA LEU A 58 1.43 12.92 -0.02
C LEU A 58 2.66 12.85 -0.91
N THR A 59 2.91 11.67 -1.47
CA THR A 59 4.07 11.47 -2.36
C THR A 59 3.63 11.59 -3.82
N THR A 60 4.36 12.37 -4.62
CA THR A 60 4.17 12.43 -6.07
C THR A 60 5.30 11.67 -6.75
N VAL A 61 4.95 10.75 -7.65
CA VAL A 61 5.92 9.92 -8.37
C VAL A 61 5.76 10.12 -9.88
N THR A 62 6.85 10.52 -10.54
CA THR A 62 6.84 10.79 -11.99
C THR A 62 7.88 9.92 -12.67
N GLN A 63 7.41 8.97 -13.48
CA GLN A 63 8.23 8.04 -14.27
C GLN A 63 9.33 7.36 -13.43
N ALA A 64 9.02 7.06 -12.17
CA ALA A 64 9.93 6.49 -11.18
C ALA A 64 9.22 5.42 -10.35
N ALA A 65 9.98 4.65 -9.56
CA ALA A 65 9.46 3.66 -8.63
C ALA A 65 9.90 3.98 -7.20
N ILE A 66 9.13 3.49 -6.23
CA ILE A 66 9.53 3.40 -4.83
C ILE A 66 9.76 1.92 -4.54
N THR A 67 11.02 1.55 -4.39
CA THR A 67 11.44 0.17 -4.22
C THR A 67 11.72 -0.12 -2.75
N PHE A 68 11.18 -1.23 -2.25
CA PHE A 68 11.54 -1.78 -0.95
C PHE A 68 12.28 -3.09 -1.19
N SER A 69 13.54 -3.14 -0.76
CA SER A 69 14.42 -4.30 -1.03
C SER A 69 15.08 -4.83 0.23
N GLY A 70 15.21 -6.15 0.31
CA GLY A 70 15.79 -6.85 1.45
C GLY A 70 14.75 -7.26 2.50
N ALA A 71 15.21 -7.94 3.55
CA ALA A 71 14.36 -8.33 4.67
C ALA A 71 14.10 -7.13 5.59
N MET A 72 12.82 -6.77 5.78
CA MET A 72 12.47 -5.75 6.76
C MET A 72 12.66 -6.32 8.18
N PRO A 73 13.04 -5.48 9.16
CA PRO A 73 13.11 -5.90 10.55
C PRO A 73 11.76 -6.41 11.05
N ALA A 74 11.75 -7.40 11.91
CA ALA A 74 10.53 -7.91 12.52
C ALA A 74 9.75 -6.79 13.25
N ASN A 75 8.44 -6.91 13.35
CA ASN A 75 7.56 -5.93 14.02
C ASN A 75 7.61 -4.51 13.40
N SER A 76 7.98 -4.40 12.12
CA SER A 76 7.97 -3.12 11.41
C SER A 76 6.58 -2.73 10.92
N ASP A 77 6.31 -1.43 10.91
CA ASP A 77 5.08 -0.84 10.39
C ASP A 77 5.43 0.21 9.32
N ILE A 78 4.94 0.00 8.11
CA ILE A 78 5.17 0.86 6.95
C ILE A 78 3.82 1.31 6.42
N ARG A 79 3.53 2.60 6.60
CA ARG A 79 2.27 3.20 6.17
C ARG A 79 2.50 4.24 5.08
N ILE A 80 1.92 4.00 3.91
CA ILE A 80 2.03 4.83 2.72
C ILE A 80 0.64 5.35 2.39
N VAL A 81 0.47 6.67 2.33
CA VAL A 81 -0.84 7.32 2.24
C VAL A 81 -0.82 8.42 1.19
N SER A 82 -1.85 8.42 0.34
CA SER A 82 -2.10 9.49 -0.63
C SER A 82 -0.94 9.68 -1.60
N THR A 83 -0.54 8.61 -2.28
CA THR A 83 0.48 8.67 -3.33
C THR A 83 -0.16 8.86 -4.70
N ILE A 84 0.36 9.79 -5.50
CA ILE A 84 -0.09 10.02 -6.88
C ILE A 84 1.05 9.71 -7.83
N GLY A 85 0.80 8.89 -8.84
CA GLY A 85 1.80 8.44 -9.81
C GLY A 85 1.41 8.72 -11.26
N SER A 86 2.38 9.13 -12.07
CA SER A 86 2.30 9.13 -13.53
C SER A 86 3.49 8.35 -14.08
N LEU A 87 3.26 7.12 -14.53
CA LEU A 87 4.33 6.15 -14.79
C LEU A 87 4.49 5.82 -16.28
N THR A 88 5.58 5.13 -16.60
CA THR A 88 5.81 4.53 -17.92
C THR A 88 5.20 3.12 -18.00
N SER A 89 4.98 2.60 -19.21
CA SER A 89 4.16 1.40 -19.44
C SER A 89 4.55 0.16 -18.64
N ALA A 90 5.84 -0.06 -18.44
CA ALA A 90 6.36 -1.24 -17.74
C ALA A 90 6.57 -1.05 -16.23
N GLN A 91 6.38 0.18 -15.73
CA GLN A 91 6.83 0.55 -14.40
C GLN A 91 5.73 0.38 -13.35
N SER A 92 6.05 -0.31 -12.26
CA SER A 92 5.20 -0.35 -11.08
C SER A 92 5.54 0.78 -10.10
N LEU A 93 4.54 1.27 -9.36
CA LEU A 93 4.74 2.36 -8.41
C LEU A 93 5.56 1.89 -7.20
N PHE A 94 5.05 0.87 -6.52
CA PHE A 94 5.69 0.22 -5.40
C PHE A 94 6.25 -1.12 -5.86
N ASP A 95 7.58 -1.21 -5.86
CA ASP A 95 8.28 -2.44 -6.18
C ASP A 95 8.73 -3.12 -4.88
N PHE A 96 8.03 -4.19 -4.52
CA PHE A 96 8.32 -5.02 -3.36
C PHE A 96 9.11 -6.28 -3.77
N SER A 97 9.82 -6.24 -4.89
CA SER A 97 10.72 -7.30 -5.32
C SER A 97 11.85 -7.50 -4.30
N GLY A 98 11.88 -8.69 -3.69
CA GLY A 98 12.84 -9.01 -2.64
C GLY A 98 12.48 -8.49 -1.24
N LEU A 99 11.30 -7.90 -1.06
CA LEU A 99 10.72 -7.58 0.24
C LEU A 99 10.09 -8.84 0.85
N ALA A 100 10.69 -9.35 1.92
CA ALA A 100 10.08 -10.42 2.71
C ALA A 100 9.12 -9.79 3.75
N LEU A 101 7.82 -10.05 3.62
CA LEU A 101 6.83 -9.71 4.65
C LEU A 101 6.69 -10.90 5.60
N ASP A 102 7.47 -10.85 6.66
CA ASP A 102 7.58 -11.91 7.65
C ASP A 102 7.61 -11.29 9.06
N SER A 103 7.30 -12.07 10.08
CA SER A 103 7.57 -11.78 11.48
C SER A 103 6.97 -10.44 11.92
N ASN A 104 5.66 -10.33 11.74
CA ASN A 104 4.84 -9.19 12.17
C ASN A 104 5.19 -7.86 11.47
N VAL A 105 5.66 -7.92 10.22
CA VAL A 105 5.80 -6.72 9.37
C VAL A 105 4.46 -6.37 8.73
N THR A 106 4.00 -5.14 8.93
CA THR A 106 2.78 -4.62 8.30
C THR A 106 3.12 -3.54 7.28
N VAL A 107 2.59 -3.69 6.07
CA VAL A 107 2.63 -2.65 5.03
C VAL A 107 1.20 -2.26 4.69
N THR A 108 0.92 -0.96 4.73
CA THR A 108 -0.40 -0.42 4.39
C THR A 108 -0.24 0.65 3.33
N VAL A 109 -0.84 0.42 2.15
CA VAL A 109 -0.87 1.35 1.01
C VAL A 109 -2.29 1.92 0.90
N GLU A 110 -2.45 3.22 1.06
CA GLU A 110 -3.75 3.88 1.14
C GLU A 110 -3.88 5.01 0.12
N ASN A 111 -5.09 5.19 -0.43
CA ASN A 111 -5.50 6.35 -1.23
C ASN A 111 -4.55 6.63 -2.39
N THR A 112 -4.07 5.57 -3.04
CA THR A 112 -3.03 5.70 -4.06
C THR A 112 -3.67 5.73 -5.44
N ALA A 113 -3.34 6.73 -6.26
CA ALA A 113 -3.87 6.86 -7.61
C ALA A 113 -2.72 6.93 -8.62
N VAL A 114 -2.74 6.06 -9.63
CA VAL A 114 -1.66 5.97 -10.62
C VAL A 114 -2.22 5.87 -12.01
N THR A 115 -1.63 6.64 -12.94
CA THR A 115 -1.98 6.63 -14.36
C THR A 115 -0.80 6.15 -15.19
N TRP A 116 -1.08 5.23 -16.12
CA TRP A 116 -0.16 4.78 -17.16
C TRP A 116 -0.56 5.36 -18.53
N PRO A 117 0.35 5.35 -19.52
CA PRO A 117 0.07 5.87 -20.86
C PRO A 117 -1.11 5.13 -21.49
N LYS A 118 -2.01 5.90 -22.10
CA LYS A 118 -3.14 5.34 -22.86
C LYS A 118 -2.62 4.62 -24.12
N ASP A 119 -3.42 3.68 -24.62
CA ASP A 119 -3.19 2.99 -25.90
C ASP A 119 -1.85 2.23 -25.98
N SER A 120 -1.29 1.88 -24.81
CA SER A 120 -0.05 1.12 -24.66
C SER A 120 -0.33 -0.23 -24.00
N ILE A 121 0.49 -1.25 -24.28
CA ILE A 121 0.48 -2.50 -23.52
C ILE A 121 1.21 -2.24 -22.21
N ASN A 122 0.46 -1.85 -21.17
CA ASN A 122 1.02 -1.58 -19.86
C ASN A 122 1.15 -2.89 -19.06
N THR A 123 2.29 -3.07 -18.39
CA THR A 123 2.59 -4.24 -17.53
C THR A 123 2.85 -3.84 -16.07
N GLY A 124 2.91 -2.53 -15.80
CA GLY A 124 3.10 -1.96 -14.46
C GLY A 124 1.85 -2.04 -13.59
N SER A 125 2.04 -2.12 -12.29
CA SER A 125 0.99 -2.17 -11.26
C SER A 125 1.22 -1.14 -10.15
N ILE A 126 0.22 -0.88 -9.31
CA ILE A 126 0.44 -0.04 -8.12
C ILE A 126 1.40 -0.74 -7.16
N VAL A 127 1.13 -2.01 -6.84
CA VAL A 127 2.02 -2.86 -6.04
C VAL A 127 2.47 -4.03 -6.89
N LEU A 128 3.78 -4.22 -7.01
CA LEU A 128 4.40 -5.42 -7.57
C LEU A 128 5.08 -6.20 -6.45
N ILE A 129 4.70 -7.46 -6.28
CA ILE A 129 5.40 -8.41 -5.42
C ILE A 129 6.04 -9.43 -6.34
N SER A 130 7.37 -9.49 -6.37
CA SER A 130 8.07 -10.45 -7.23
C SER A 130 9.15 -11.21 -6.50
N ALA A 131 9.53 -12.34 -7.08
CA ALA A 131 10.43 -13.30 -6.47
C ALA A 131 11.76 -12.75 -5.96
N GLY A 132 12.32 -11.74 -6.64
CA GLY A 132 13.66 -11.24 -6.31
C GLY A 132 14.66 -12.36 -5.97
N SER A 133 15.47 -12.13 -4.94
CA SER A 133 16.42 -13.09 -4.39
C SER A 133 16.02 -13.69 -3.02
N ASN A 134 14.83 -13.34 -2.48
CA ASN A 134 14.40 -13.70 -1.12
C ASN A 134 13.11 -14.53 -1.13
N ALA A 135 12.79 -15.19 -0.01
CA ALA A 135 11.55 -15.97 0.12
C ALA A 135 10.30 -15.09 -0.12
N ILE A 136 9.44 -15.55 -1.02
CA ILE A 136 8.25 -14.84 -1.50
C ILE A 136 7.05 -15.30 -0.67
N GLY A 137 6.25 -14.34 -0.18
CA GLY A 137 5.03 -14.60 0.57
C GLY A 137 4.83 -13.61 1.71
N ILE A 138 3.68 -13.74 2.38
CA ILE A 138 3.31 -12.96 3.57
C ILE A 138 3.10 -13.98 4.69
N ARG A 139 3.93 -13.93 5.74
CA ARG A 139 4.01 -15.00 6.73
C ARG A 139 4.16 -14.50 8.16
N ASN A 140 3.89 -15.36 9.13
CA ASN A 140 4.19 -15.15 10.55
C ASN A 140 3.66 -13.79 11.06
N LEU A 141 2.35 -13.61 11.04
CA LEU A 141 1.68 -12.37 11.47
C LEU A 141 1.99 -11.13 10.62
N ALA A 142 2.61 -11.28 9.45
CA ALA A 142 2.80 -10.15 8.54
C ALA A 142 1.51 -9.81 7.77
N ALA A 143 1.39 -8.56 7.32
CA ALA A 143 0.26 -8.11 6.53
C ALA A 143 0.65 -7.16 5.40
N LEU A 144 -0.09 -7.27 4.29
CA LEU A 144 -0.18 -6.25 3.27
C LEU A 144 -1.64 -5.84 3.09
N PHE A 145 -1.91 -4.57 3.35
CA PHE A 145 -3.19 -3.93 3.09
C PHE A 145 -3.04 -2.94 1.95
N VAL A 146 -3.90 -3.04 0.94
CA VAL A 146 -4.03 -2.08 -0.15
C VAL A 146 -5.46 -1.54 -0.13
N LEU A 147 -5.60 -0.26 0.22
CA LEU A 147 -6.89 0.37 0.51
C LEU A 147 -7.11 1.60 -0.37
N ASP A 148 -8.25 1.64 -1.07
CA ASP A 148 -8.65 2.77 -1.93
C ASP A 148 -7.57 3.13 -2.97
N ALA A 149 -7.10 2.11 -3.68
CA ALA A 149 -6.09 2.26 -4.72
C ALA A 149 -6.73 2.27 -6.12
N VAL A 150 -6.35 3.22 -6.96
CA VAL A 150 -6.91 3.43 -8.32
C VAL A 150 -5.81 3.31 -9.36
N ALA A 151 -5.90 2.30 -10.21
CA ALA A 151 -5.03 2.11 -11.36
C ALA A 151 -5.78 2.48 -12.63
N THR A 152 -5.27 3.47 -13.38
CA THR A 152 -5.84 3.90 -14.67
C THR A 152 -4.88 3.54 -15.81
N ASN A 153 -5.37 2.75 -16.78
CA ASN A 153 -4.61 2.16 -17.89
C ASN A 153 -3.48 1.19 -17.47
N GLY A 154 -3.25 0.94 -16.18
CA GLY A 154 -2.20 0.03 -15.71
C GLY A 154 -2.51 -1.44 -16.00
N ALA A 155 -1.64 -2.35 -15.56
CA ALA A 155 -1.95 -3.79 -15.60
C ALA A 155 -2.89 -4.21 -14.47
N SER A 156 -2.58 -3.79 -13.24
CA SER A 156 -3.28 -4.22 -12.03
C SER A 156 -3.11 -3.21 -10.90
N VAL A 157 -3.96 -3.30 -9.87
CA VAL A 157 -3.69 -2.67 -8.57
C VAL A 157 -2.60 -3.46 -7.84
N VAL A 158 -2.79 -4.77 -7.68
CA VAL A 158 -1.77 -5.66 -7.09
C VAL A 158 -1.40 -6.73 -8.11
N ARG A 159 -0.10 -6.91 -8.32
CA ARG A 159 0.46 -7.96 -9.15
C ARG A 159 1.48 -8.77 -8.36
N VAL A 160 1.36 -10.08 -8.38
CA VAL A 160 2.28 -11.03 -7.77
C VAL A 160 2.90 -11.90 -8.86
N ASP A 161 4.22 -11.86 -8.98
CA ASP A 161 5.01 -12.68 -9.90
C ASP A 161 5.96 -13.57 -9.07
N ALA A 162 5.47 -14.73 -8.61
CA ALA A 162 6.25 -15.70 -7.84
C ALA A 162 6.66 -16.91 -8.69
N GLN A 163 7.83 -17.50 -8.43
CA GLN A 163 8.36 -18.58 -9.28
C GLN A 163 7.75 -19.97 -9.01
N SER A 164 7.26 -20.23 -7.80
CA SER A 164 6.78 -21.56 -7.40
C SER A 164 5.41 -21.53 -6.74
N SER A 165 5.25 -20.76 -5.65
CA SER A 165 3.98 -20.48 -5.00
C SER A 165 4.05 -19.17 -4.23
N PHE A 166 2.89 -18.58 -3.97
CA PHE A 166 2.72 -17.39 -3.16
C PHE A 166 1.91 -17.72 -1.89
N PRO A 167 2.58 -17.95 -0.75
CA PRO A 167 1.92 -18.26 0.49
C PRO A 167 1.53 -17.01 1.29
N VAL A 168 0.31 -17.02 1.80
CA VAL A 168 -0.22 -16.18 2.87
C VAL A 168 -0.48 -17.11 4.06
N SER A 169 0.47 -17.18 4.99
CA SER A 169 0.56 -18.28 5.97
C SER A 169 0.81 -17.83 7.41
N LYS A 170 0.39 -18.64 8.38
CA LYS A 170 0.64 -18.41 9.82
C LYS A 170 0.13 -17.03 10.29
N ALA A 171 -1.20 -16.88 10.26
CA ALA A 171 -1.94 -15.69 10.66
C ALA A 171 -1.55 -14.41 9.89
N ALA A 172 -1.18 -14.58 8.62
CA ALA A 172 -0.86 -13.49 7.72
C ALA A 172 -2.10 -12.95 7.02
N VAL A 173 -2.01 -11.70 6.53
CA VAL A 173 -3.11 -11.05 5.81
C VAL A 173 -2.63 -10.46 4.49
N LEU A 174 -3.33 -10.80 3.41
CA LEU A 174 -3.33 -10.03 2.17
C LEU A 174 -4.74 -9.51 1.93
N ALA A 175 -4.93 -8.19 1.98
CA ALA A 175 -6.23 -7.58 1.80
C ALA A 175 -6.16 -6.42 0.80
N ILE A 176 -7.07 -6.44 -0.17
CA ILE A 176 -7.27 -5.39 -1.16
C ILE A 176 -8.71 -4.91 -1.02
N ASP A 177 -8.88 -3.67 -0.59
CA ASP A 177 -10.19 -3.12 -0.26
C ASP A 177 -10.40 -1.79 -1.01
N TYR A 178 -11.59 -1.57 -1.55
CA TYR A 178 -11.93 -0.34 -2.29
C TYR A 178 -11.05 -0.06 -3.52
N GLY A 179 -10.37 -1.08 -4.04
CA GLY A 179 -9.52 -0.97 -5.23
C GLY A 179 -10.33 -0.70 -6.51
N ARG A 180 -9.76 0.06 -7.43
CA ARG A 180 -10.35 0.34 -8.74
C ARG A 180 -9.34 0.12 -9.86
N CYS A 181 -9.76 -0.60 -10.89
CA CYS A 181 -9.01 -0.74 -12.13
C CYS A 181 -9.84 -0.13 -13.26
N GLU A 182 -9.35 0.96 -13.85
CA GLU A 182 -10.01 1.70 -14.92
C GLU A 182 -9.21 1.50 -16.21
N GLU A 183 -9.83 0.86 -17.21
CA GLU A 183 -9.17 0.57 -18.50
C GLU A 183 -7.85 -0.22 -18.37
N CYS A 184 -7.76 -1.06 -17.34
CA CYS A 184 -6.56 -1.86 -17.10
C CYS A 184 -6.35 -2.93 -18.17
N THR A 185 -5.10 -3.27 -18.46
CA THR A 185 -4.76 -4.37 -19.39
C THR A 185 -4.86 -5.76 -18.75
N GLY A 186 -4.91 -5.84 -17.41
CA GLY A 186 -5.02 -7.06 -16.62
C GLY A 186 -6.13 -7.00 -15.57
N ALA A 187 -6.20 -8.02 -14.71
CA ALA A 187 -7.15 -8.07 -13.61
C ALA A 187 -6.74 -7.11 -12.49
N LEU A 188 -7.69 -6.65 -11.67
CA LEU A 188 -7.42 -5.76 -10.54
C LEU A 188 -6.39 -6.37 -9.56
N VAL A 189 -6.55 -7.65 -9.23
CA VAL A 189 -5.54 -8.46 -8.53
C VAL A 189 -5.06 -9.57 -9.47
N SER A 190 -3.76 -9.61 -9.75
CA SER A 190 -3.15 -10.67 -10.58
C SER A 190 -2.14 -11.45 -9.77
N ILE A 191 -2.40 -12.74 -9.52
CA ILE A 191 -1.48 -13.66 -8.85
C ILE A 191 -0.96 -14.67 -9.86
N ASN A 192 0.21 -14.41 -10.42
CA ASN A 192 0.83 -15.24 -11.45
C ASN A 192 1.63 -16.39 -10.84
N ALA A 193 1.05 -17.08 -9.84
CA ALA A 193 1.62 -18.23 -9.16
C ALA A 193 0.53 -18.96 -8.35
N PRO A 194 0.75 -20.23 -7.96
CA PRO A 194 -0.12 -20.94 -7.05
C PRO A 194 -0.29 -20.19 -5.73
N LEU A 195 -1.52 -19.90 -5.34
CA LEU A 195 -1.85 -19.21 -4.09
C LEU A 195 -2.09 -20.22 -2.98
N VAL A 196 -1.42 -20.05 -1.84
CA VAL A 196 -1.65 -20.86 -0.64
C VAL A 196 -2.05 -19.96 0.51
N VAL A 197 -3.24 -20.17 1.09
CA VAL A 197 -3.71 -19.45 2.28
C VAL A 197 -3.85 -20.45 3.42
N ASP A 198 -2.98 -20.38 4.43
CA ASP A 198 -2.94 -21.38 5.51
C ASP A 198 -2.73 -20.81 6.92
N GLY A 199 -2.93 -21.66 7.94
CA GLY A 199 -2.55 -21.35 9.31
C GLY A 199 -3.26 -20.12 9.88
N SER A 200 -4.60 -20.09 9.78
CA SER A 200 -5.45 -18.98 10.22
C SER A 200 -5.17 -17.65 9.52
N SER A 201 -4.82 -17.71 8.23
CA SER A 201 -4.53 -16.52 7.42
C SER A 201 -5.73 -16.05 6.61
N MET A 202 -5.60 -14.86 6.02
CA MET A 202 -6.64 -14.23 5.21
C MET A 202 -6.11 -13.76 3.88
N PHE A 203 -6.81 -14.16 2.81
CA PHE A 203 -6.80 -13.47 1.54
C PHE A 203 -8.16 -12.79 1.33
N ARG A 204 -8.16 -11.48 1.08
CA ARG A 204 -9.37 -10.68 0.98
C ARG A 204 -9.35 -9.72 -0.21
N VAL A 205 -10.42 -9.70 -0.98
CA VAL A 205 -10.72 -8.68 -2.00
C VAL A 205 -12.12 -8.16 -1.76
N THR A 206 -12.30 -6.92 -1.28
CA THR A 206 -13.64 -6.37 -1.02
C THR A 206 -13.86 -4.97 -1.57
N ASN A 207 -15.12 -4.63 -1.86
CA ASN A 207 -15.51 -3.30 -2.32
C ASN A 207 -14.76 -2.83 -3.60
N CYS A 208 -14.27 -3.78 -4.40
CA CYS A 208 -13.40 -3.52 -5.54
C CYS A 208 -14.19 -3.42 -6.84
N LYS A 209 -13.70 -2.61 -7.79
CA LYS A 209 -14.37 -2.40 -9.09
C LYS A 209 -13.41 -2.47 -10.26
N ALA A 210 -13.79 -3.18 -11.31
CA ALA A 210 -13.10 -3.17 -12.60
C ALA A 210 -14.01 -2.58 -13.68
N VAL A 211 -13.57 -1.49 -14.30
CA VAL A 211 -14.35 -0.62 -15.19
C VAL A 211 -13.66 -0.52 -16.56
N GLY A 212 -14.45 -0.41 -17.62
CA GLY A 212 -13.92 -0.27 -19.00
C GLY A 212 -13.40 -1.60 -19.57
N ALA A 213 -12.35 -1.56 -20.39
CA ALA A 213 -11.76 -2.74 -21.06
C ALA A 213 -10.92 -3.65 -20.12
N SER A 214 -11.09 -3.53 -18.80
CA SER A 214 -10.37 -4.31 -17.78
C SER A 214 -10.57 -5.83 -17.92
N LYS A 215 -9.57 -6.64 -17.53
CA LYS A 215 -9.59 -8.12 -17.63
C LYS A 215 -10.21 -8.83 -16.41
N GLY A 216 -10.85 -8.10 -15.50
CA GLY A 216 -11.66 -8.68 -14.43
C GLY A 216 -11.20 -8.29 -13.03
N LEU A 217 -11.71 -9.00 -12.02
CA LEU A 217 -11.41 -8.72 -10.62
C LEU A 217 -10.14 -9.44 -10.16
N LEU A 218 -10.04 -10.75 -10.41
CA LEU A 218 -8.94 -11.57 -9.95
C LEU A 218 -8.47 -12.54 -11.02
N ALA A 219 -7.17 -12.52 -11.30
CA ALA A 219 -6.49 -13.53 -12.09
C ALA A 219 -5.58 -14.37 -11.19
N SER A 220 -5.61 -15.69 -11.34
CA SER A 220 -4.72 -16.60 -10.62
C SER A 220 -4.17 -17.66 -11.57
N ALA A 221 -2.90 -18.04 -11.41
CA ALA A 221 -2.23 -19.06 -12.22
C ALA A 221 -1.83 -20.28 -11.37
N GLY A 222 -1.90 -21.48 -11.95
CA GLY A 222 -1.54 -22.72 -11.24
C GLY A 222 -2.70 -23.26 -10.40
N SER A 223 -2.66 -23.11 -9.07
CA SER A 223 -3.69 -23.62 -8.14
C SER A 223 -4.00 -22.64 -7.01
N THR A 224 -5.15 -22.80 -6.35
CA THR A 224 -5.47 -22.11 -5.10
C THR A 224 -5.74 -23.14 -4.00
N THR A 225 -5.06 -23.00 -2.86
CA THR A 225 -5.26 -23.86 -1.69
C THR A 225 -5.60 -23.00 -0.48
N VAL A 226 -6.70 -23.31 0.20
CA VAL A 226 -7.12 -22.64 1.43
C VAL A 226 -7.24 -23.70 2.53
N SER A 227 -6.42 -23.60 3.58
CA SER A 227 -6.31 -24.64 4.61
C SER A 227 -6.07 -24.09 6.03
N GLY A 228 -6.14 -24.96 7.03
CA GLY A 228 -5.74 -24.62 8.40
C GLY A 228 -6.54 -23.48 9.01
N LYS A 229 -7.87 -23.53 8.91
CA LYS A 229 -8.80 -22.51 9.43
C LYS A 229 -8.57 -21.12 8.85
N SER A 230 -8.28 -21.05 7.55
CA SER A 230 -8.04 -19.79 6.85
C SER A 230 -9.28 -19.30 6.11
N VAL A 231 -9.27 -18.03 5.70
CA VAL A 231 -10.36 -17.43 4.92
C VAL A 231 -9.87 -16.89 3.57
N TYR A 232 -10.61 -17.22 2.52
CA TYR A 232 -10.52 -16.59 1.20
C TYR A 232 -11.83 -15.86 0.94
N LEU A 233 -11.80 -14.53 0.91
CA LEU A 233 -12.99 -13.69 0.83
C LEU A 233 -12.95 -12.81 -0.40
N VAL A 234 -13.96 -12.93 -1.25
CA VAL A 234 -14.24 -11.97 -2.32
C VAL A 234 -15.64 -11.44 -2.08
N SER A 235 -15.78 -10.15 -1.79
CA SER A 235 -17.10 -9.57 -1.52
C SER A 235 -17.35 -8.17 -2.06
N ASP A 236 -18.63 -7.83 -2.21
CA ASP A 236 -19.10 -6.47 -2.44
C ASP A 236 -18.41 -5.80 -3.66
N SER A 237 -18.10 -6.59 -4.69
CA SER A 237 -17.22 -6.20 -5.79
C SER A 237 -17.91 -6.40 -7.14
N ALA A 238 -17.54 -5.57 -8.12
CA ALA A 238 -18.19 -5.56 -9.43
C ALA A 238 -17.20 -5.47 -10.61
N VAL A 239 -17.58 -6.10 -11.73
CA VAL A 239 -16.87 -6.03 -13.02
C VAL A 239 -17.89 -5.68 -14.11
N GLU A 240 -17.62 -4.64 -14.89
CA GLU A 240 -18.59 -4.16 -15.88
C GLU A 240 -18.60 -4.96 -17.19
N SER A 241 -17.41 -5.30 -17.71
CA SER A 241 -17.27 -5.72 -19.12
C SER A 241 -16.95 -7.20 -19.34
N VAL A 242 -16.40 -7.89 -18.33
CA VAL A 242 -15.80 -9.23 -18.50
C VAL A 242 -16.17 -10.17 -17.34
N SER A 243 -15.32 -11.16 -17.05
CA SER A 243 -15.50 -12.07 -15.93
C SER A 243 -14.95 -11.54 -14.60
N LEU A 244 -15.50 -12.04 -13.49
CA LEU A 244 -14.89 -11.86 -12.15
C LEU A 244 -13.49 -12.46 -12.09
N PHE A 245 -13.38 -13.71 -12.51
CA PHE A 245 -12.17 -14.52 -12.36
C PHE A 245 -11.57 -14.88 -13.71
N SER A 246 -10.25 -15.03 -13.71
CA SER A 246 -9.50 -15.64 -14.80
C SER A 246 -8.50 -16.62 -14.19
N PHE A 247 -8.82 -17.90 -14.25
CA PHE A 247 -7.93 -18.95 -13.78
C PHE A 247 -7.10 -19.47 -14.96
N LEU A 248 -5.83 -19.06 -14.99
CA LEU A 248 -4.90 -19.45 -16.03
C LEU A 248 -4.38 -20.85 -15.73
N THR A 249 -4.73 -21.82 -16.57
CA THR A 249 -4.12 -23.16 -16.57
C THR A 249 -2.71 -23.06 -17.15
N GLY A 250 -1.76 -23.84 -16.64
CA GLY A 250 -0.42 -23.94 -17.23
C GLY A 250 0.74 -23.35 -16.43
N ILE A 251 0.96 -23.86 -15.22
CA ILE A 251 2.36 -24.09 -14.79
C ILE A 251 2.76 -25.55 -15.07
N GLU A 252 1.80 -26.48 -15.25
CA GLU A 252 2.07 -27.92 -15.48
C GLU A 252 1.39 -28.49 -16.74
N ASP A 253 0.11 -28.19 -17.02
CA ASP A 253 -0.58 -28.55 -18.27
C ASP A 253 -1.81 -27.63 -18.48
N SER A 254 -1.99 -27.06 -19.68
CA SER A 254 -3.14 -26.19 -20.00
C SER A 254 -4.47 -26.95 -20.19
N SER A 255 -4.42 -28.27 -20.27
CA SER A 255 -5.58 -29.15 -20.44
C SER A 255 -6.17 -29.67 -19.11
N GLU A 256 -5.46 -29.49 -18.00
CA GLU A 256 -5.92 -29.88 -16.67
C GLU A 256 -6.80 -28.79 -16.02
N PRO A 257 -7.82 -29.20 -15.25
CA PRO A 257 -8.70 -28.30 -14.53
C PRO A 257 -7.94 -27.42 -13.52
N TYR A 258 -8.33 -26.15 -13.34
CA TYR A 258 -7.75 -25.33 -12.28
C TYR A 258 -8.11 -25.94 -10.90
N PRO A 259 -7.13 -26.31 -10.06
CA PRO A 259 -7.40 -26.88 -8.75
C PRO A 259 -7.64 -25.77 -7.72
N PHE A 260 -8.84 -25.72 -7.15
CA PHE A 260 -9.17 -24.89 -6.00
C PHE A 260 -9.57 -25.80 -4.82
N THR A 261 -8.62 -26.06 -3.92
CA THR A 261 -8.82 -26.95 -2.77
C THR A 261 -9.13 -26.15 -1.50
N VAL A 262 -10.14 -26.56 -0.76
CA VAL A 262 -10.50 -25.98 0.54
C VAL A 262 -10.49 -27.07 1.61
N SER A 263 -9.67 -26.93 2.65
CA SER A 263 -9.50 -27.97 3.66
C SER A 263 -9.26 -27.46 5.09
N GLY A 264 -9.24 -28.36 6.08
CA GLY A 264 -8.82 -28.06 7.44
C GLY A 264 -9.65 -27.00 8.15
N GLY A 265 -10.98 -27.09 8.05
CA GLY A 265 -11.91 -26.16 8.67
C GLY A 265 -11.91 -24.75 8.07
N SER A 266 -11.51 -24.60 6.81
CA SER A 266 -11.36 -23.28 6.16
C SER A 266 -12.64 -22.80 5.49
N THR A 267 -12.70 -21.51 5.19
CA THR A 267 -13.87 -20.88 4.55
C THR A 267 -13.47 -20.12 3.28
N VAL A 268 -14.19 -20.35 2.20
CA VAL A 268 -14.15 -19.55 0.97
C VAL A 268 -15.49 -18.87 0.80
N SER A 269 -15.51 -17.56 0.55
CA SER A 269 -16.74 -16.78 0.47
C SER A 269 -16.79 -15.90 -0.76
N PHE A 270 -17.90 -16.00 -1.50
CA PHE A 270 -18.25 -15.18 -2.66
C PHE A 270 -19.55 -14.44 -2.36
N LEU A 271 -19.47 -13.17 -1.98
CA LEU A 271 -20.62 -12.42 -1.45
C LEU A 271 -20.86 -11.14 -2.25
N ASN A 272 -22.10 -10.83 -2.62
CA ASN A 272 -22.48 -9.57 -3.25
C ASN A 272 -21.63 -9.20 -4.47
N LEU A 273 -21.39 -10.18 -5.36
CA LEU A 273 -20.59 -9.99 -6.57
C LEU A 273 -21.48 -9.69 -7.78
N GLU A 274 -21.05 -8.78 -8.63
CA GLU A 274 -21.78 -8.42 -9.86
C GLU A 274 -20.87 -8.48 -11.09
N ALA A 275 -21.24 -9.26 -12.10
CA ALA A 275 -20.50 -9.33 -13.36
C ALA A 275 -21.29 -9.96 -14.51
N PRO A 276 -20.90 -9.73 -15.77
CA PRO A 276 -21.37 -10.49 -16.92
C PRO A 276 -21.13 -12.00 -16.84
N SER A 277 -20.04 -12.43 -16.18
CA SER A 277 -19.66 -13.84 -16.01
C SER A 277 -18.80 -14.04 -14.75
N THR A 278 -18.79 -15.24 -14.20
CA THR A 278 -17.79 -15.61 -13.18
C THR A 278 -16.42 -15.86 -13.80
N GLY A 279 -16.37 -16.29 -15.07
CA GLY A 279 -15.13 -16.72 -15.74
C GLY A 279 -14.66 -18.12 -15.35
N ILE A 280 -15.40 -18.79 -14.47
CA ILE A 280 -15.15 -20.18 -14.06
C ILE A 280 -15.88 -21.10 -15.03
N THR A 281 -15.15 -22.08 -15.56
CA THR A 281 -15.67 -23.05 -16.52
C THR A 281 -15.98 -24.38 -15.84
N ASN A 282 -16.65 -25.29 -16.55
CA ASN A 282 -16.96 -26.64 -16.04
C ASN A 282 -15.71 -27.52 -15.81
N GLN A 283 -14.54 -27.06 -16.24
CA GLN A 283 -13.28 -27.73 -15.95
C GLN A 283 -12.76 -27.33 -14.56
N ASP A 284 -13.04 -26.14 -14.04
CA ASP A 284 -12.44 -25.71 -12.78
C ASP A 284 -13.04 -26.48 -11.58
N THR A 285 -12.17 -26.99 -10.69
CA THR A 285 -12.60 -27.81 -9.56
C THR A 285 -12.47 -27.03 -8.25
N LEU A 286 -13.61 -26.55 -7.74
CA LEU A 286 -13.72 -26.08 -6.36
C LEU A 286 -14.12 -27.25 -5.45
N SER A 287 -13.14 -27.74 -4.69
CA SER A 287 -13.22 -29.01 -3.95
C SER A 287 -13.06 -28.80 -2.45
N PRO A 288 -14.16 -28.53 -1.72
CA PRO A 288 -14.12 -28.44 -0.27
C PRO A 288 -14.10 -29.82 0.40
N SER A 289 -13.29 -29.97 1.45
CA SER A 289 -13.36 -31.09 2.39
C SER A 289 -14.63 -31.03 3.24
N ALA A 290 -14.99 -32.16 3.88
CA ALA A 290 -16.22 -32.27 4.66
C ALA A 290 -16.31 -31.28 5.86
N ASP A 291 -15.17 -30.83 6.37
CA ASP A 291 -15.05 -29.89 7.49
C ASP A 291 -14.91 -28.42 7.05
N SER A 292 -14.82 -28.15 5.74
CA SER A 292 -14.64 -26.80 5.19
C SER A 292 -15.89 -26.28 4.50
N GLN A 293 -15.98 -24.97 4.30
CA GLN A 293 -17.16 -24.33 3.71
C GLN A 293 -16.82 -23.47 2.50
N VAL A 294 -17.70 -23.52 1.51
CA VAL A 294 -17.76 -22.54 0.42
C VAL A 294 -19.11 -21.84 0.49
N ILE A 295 -19.11 -20.54 0.73
CA ILE A 295 -20.30 -19.75 0.99
C ILE A 295 -20.56 -18.80 -0.19
N GLY A 296 -21.78 -18.83 -0.72
CA GLY A 296 -22.25 -17.88 -1.73
C GLY A 296 -23.44 -17.07 -1.24
N GLY A 297 -23.50 -15.77 -1.53
CA GLY A 297 -24.68 -14.97 -1.19
C GLY A 297 -24.76 -13.66 -1.96
N GLY A 298 -25.96 -13.25 -2.36
CA GLY A 298 -26.20 -11.94 -2.99
C GLY A 298 -25.52 -11.68 -4.33
N CYS A 299 -24.97 -12.68 -5.01
CA CYS A 299 -24.31 -12.52 -6.31
C CYS A 299 -25.30 -12.38 -7.46
N VAL A 300 -24.96 -11.55 -8.45
CA VAL A 300 -25.72 -11.32 -9.69
C VAL A 300 -24.78 -11.53 -10.88
N ILE A 301 -24.99 -12.61 -11.64
CA ILE A 301 -24.16 -12.96 -12.79
C ILE A 301 -25.02 -12.92 -14.05
N LYS A 302 -24.57 -12.19 -15.08
CA LYS A 302 -25.34 -12.00 -16.33
C LYS A 302 -26.76 -11.46 -16.07
N GLY A 303 -26.90 -10.60 -15.07
CA GLY A 303 -28.20 -10.08 -14.60
C GLY A 303 -29.07 -11.09 -13.86
N VAL A 304 -28.58 -12.30 -13.57
CA VAL A 304 -29.30 -13.36 -12.85
C VAL A 304 -28.82 -13.41 -11.40
N ALA A 305 -29.75 -13.23 -10.46
CA ALA A 305 -29.46 -13.42 -9.04
C ALA A 305 -29.24 -14.91 -8.72
N LEU A 306 -28.12 -15.22 -8.06
CA LEU A 306 -27.76 -16.57 -7.66
C LEU A 306 -28.29 -16.85 -6.25
N ASN A 307 -29.37 -17.63 -6.14
CA ASN A 307 -30.12 -17.84 -4.89
C ASN A 307 -30.11 -19.29 -4.39
N THR A 308 -29.60 -20.26 -5.16
CA THR A 308 -29.49 -21.67 -4.73
C THR A 308 -28.14 -22.25 -5.14
N ALA A 309 -27.70 -23.32 -4.47
CA ALA A 309 -26.42 -23.96 -4.74
C ALA A 309 -26.34 -24.47 -6.19
N GLU A 310 -27.44 -24.96 -6.76
CA GLU A 310 -27.52 -25.39 -8.16
C GLU A 310 -27.32 -24.23 -9.13
N VAL A 311 -27.87 -23.05 -8.82
CA VAL A 311 -27.71 -21.84 -9.64
C VAL A 311 -26.30 -21.28 -9.54
N TYR A 312 -25.68 -21.33 -8.36
CA TYR A 312 -24.25 -21.03 -8.23
C TYR A 312 -23.39 -22.01 -9.04
N LYS A 313 -23.67 -23.31 -8.94
CA LYS A 313 -22.94 -24.36 -9.65
C LYS A 313 -23.07 -24.23 -11.17
N SER A 314 -24.25 -23.88 -11.69
CA SER A 314 -24.45 -23.65 -13.13
C SER A 314 -23.71 -22.41 -13.65
N ASN A 315 -23.24 -21.54 -12.76
CA ASN A 315 -22.38 -20.40 -13.04
C ASN A 315 -20.91 -20.65 -12.60
N GLY A 316 -20.52 -21.91 -12.39
CA GLY A 316 -19.13 -22.30 -12.09
C GLY A 316 -18.71 -22.16 -10.62
N LEU A 317 -19.60 -21.73 -9.71
CA LEU A 317 -19.30 -21.61 -8.29
C LEU A 317 -19.90 -22.79 -7.51
N ALA A 318 -19.08 -23.77 -7.14
CA ALA A 318 -19.54 -24.92 -6.35
C ALA A 318 -19.68 -24.58 -4.85
N VAL A 319 -20.70 -23.80 -4.49
CA VAL A 319 -20.96 -23.39 -3.10
C VAL A 319 -21.61 -24.53 -2.31
N THR A 320 -21.20 -24.69 -1.05
CA THR A 320 -21.79 -25.66 -0.11
C THR A 320 -22.91 -25.03 0.72
N THR A 321 -22.84 -23.72 0.94
CA THR A 321 -23.80 -22.97 1.76
C THR A 321 -24.22 -21.74 1.00
N VAL A 322 -25.54 -21.49 0.92
CA VAL A 322 -26.08 -20.24 0.39
C VAL A 322 -26.56 -19.38 1.54
N VAL A 323 -26.14 -18.12 1.54
CA VAL A 323 -26.56 -17.09 2.50
C VAL A 323 -27.33 -15.98 1.78
N ASP A 324 -28.11 -15.23 2.54
CA ASP A 324 -28.76 -14.02 2.04
C ASP A 324 -27.75 -12.89 1.78
N ARG A 325 -28.24 -11.72 1.34
CA ARG A 325 -27.41 -10.55 1.02
C ARG A 325 -26.70 -9.98 2.26
N GLN A 326 -27.25 -10.23 3.44
CA GLN A 326 -26.65 -9.86 4.71
C GLN A 326 -25.52 -10.81 5.08
N GLY A 327 -25.50 -12.04 4.56
CA GLY A 327 -24.52 -13.07 4.92
C GLY A 327 -25.02 -14.04 5.98
N ALA A 328 -26.34 -14.15 6.15
CA ALA A 328 -26.98 -15.07 7.07
C ALA A 328 -27.61 -16.28 6.39
N SER A 329 -27.68 -17.38 7.16
CA SER A 329 -28.41 -18.59 6.82
C SER A 329 -29.45 -18.85 7.91
N GLY A 330 -30.72 -18.95 7.54
CA GLY A 330 -31.81 -19.15 8.50
C GLY A 330 -31.92 -18.05 9.55
N GLY A 331 -31.58 -16.80 9.20
CA GLY A 331 -31.64 -15.65 10.11
C GLY A 331 -30.47 -15.55 11.11
N THR A 332 -29.45 -16.41 10.99
CA THR A 332 -28.23 -16.35 11.80
C THR A 332 -27.02 -16.10 10.91
N CYS A 333 -26.12 -15.20 11.32
CA CYS A 333 -24.91 -14.91 10.57
C CYS A 333 -24.04 -16.15 10.39
N ALA A 334 -23.65 -16.43 9.16
CA ALA A 334 -22.83 -17.60 8.83
C ALA A 334 -21.33 -17.39 9.10
N ASN A 335 -20.93 -16.22 9.62
CA ASN A 335 -19.54 -15.81 9.81
C ASN A 335 -18.72 -15.91 8.51
N ALA A 336 -19.35 -15.68 7.35
CA ALA A 336 -18.76 -15.87 6.03
C ALA A 336 -17.56 -14.95 5.75
N LYS A 337 -17.40 -13.86 6.49
CA LYS A 337 -16.31 -12.89 6.33
C LYS A 337 -15.17 -13.08 7.34
N CYS A 338 -15.21 -14.16 8.13
CA CYS A 338 -14.40 -14.31 9.33
C CYS A 338 -13.36 -15.42 9.21
N ILE A 339 -12.22 -15.26 9.89
CA ILE A 339 -11.23 -16.32 10.01
C ILE A 339 -11.78 -17.42 10.94
N PRO A 340 -11.96 -18.67 10.45
CA PRO A 340 -12.49 -19.75 11.25
C PRO A 340 -11.68 -20.01 12.53
N GLY A 341 -12.37 -20.34 13.62
CA GLY A 341 -11.75 -20.62 14.92
C GLY A 341 -11.46 -19.38 15.79
N ASN A 342 -11.50 -18.17 15.21
CA ASN A 342 -11.30 -16.90 15.94
C ASN A 342 -12.63 -16.18 16.23
N THR A 343 -13.76 -16.85 16.00
CA THR A 343 -15.10 -16.26 16.03
C THR A 343 -15.98 -16.88 17.09
N GLY A 344 -16.84 -16.07 17.70
CA GLY A 344 -18.00 -16.51 18.47
C GLY A 344 -19.13 -17.05 17.60
N ALA A 345 -20.26 -17.38 18.22
CA ALA A 345 -21.47 -17.78 17.51
C ALA A 345 -21.96 -16.64 16.60
N GLY A 346 -22.52 -16.99 15.45
CA GLY A 346 -23.15 -16.02 14.56
C GLY A 346 -24.27 -15.28 15.27
N ALA A 347 -24.32 -13.96 15.12
CA ALA A 347 -25.41 -13.15 15.64
C ALA A 347 -26.73 -13.47 14.91
N ALA A 348 -27.86 -13.36 15.61
CA ALA A 348 -29.15 -13.29 14.95
C ALA A 348 -29.24 -12.01 14.12
N VAL A 349 -29.71 -12.10 12.88
CA VAL A 349 -29.91 -10.92 12.03
C VAL A 349 -31.20 -10.23 12.41
N SER A 350 -31.11 -8.94 12.70
CA SER A 350 -32.25 -8.05 12.88
C SER A 350 -32.20 -6.93 11.84
N GLY A 351 -33.25 -6.80 11.03
CA GLY A 351 -33.32 -5.72 10.03
C GLY A 351 -32.52 -6.02 8.76
N THR A 352 -31.90 -4.99 8.19
CA THR A 352 -31.23 -5.06 6.88
C THR A 352 -29.70 -5.02 6.97
N ASP A 353 -29.14 -4.95 8.17
CA ASP A 353 -27.71 -4.76 8.38
C ASP A 353 -26.91 -6.00 7.95
N PRO A 354 -25.73 -5.81 7.32
CA PRO A 354 -24.89 -6.92 6.93
C PRO A 354 -24.30 -7.62 8.16
N CYS A 355 -24.16 -8.94 8.06
CA CYS A 355 -23.51 -9.76 9.07
C CYS A 355 -22.06 -9.34 9.28
N THR A 356 -21.70 -9.20 10.55
CA THR A 356 -20.36 -8.91 11.01
C THR A 356 -19.81 -10.09 11.79
N CYS A 357 -18.48 -10.19 11.85
CA CYS A 357 -17.81 -11.18 12.67
C CYS A 357 -17.89 -10.78 14.14
N GLN A 358 -18.31 -11.73 14.97
CA GLN A 358 -18.11 -11.63 16.42
C GLN A 358 -16.83 -12.37 16.77
N CYS A 359 -15.84 -11.66 17.30
CA CYS A 359 -14.56 -12.28 17.66
C CYS A 359 -14.64 -12.97 19.02
N SER A 360 -14.01 -14.14 19.14
CA SER A 360 -14.12 -15.00 20.34
C SER A 360 -13.32 -14.48 21.53
N SER A 361 -12.27 -13.69 21.29
CA SER A 361 -11.47 -13.03 22.33
C SER A 361 -11.06 -11.63 21.88
N MET A 362 -10.50 -10.85 22.82
CA MET A 362 -9.94 -9.51 22.55
C MET A 362 -8.60 -9.55 21.80
N ASP A 363 -8.03 -10.74 21.57
CA ASP A 363 -6.77 -10.91 20.81
C ASP A 363 -7.00 -10.85 19.29
N TYR A 364 -8.27 -10.86 18.87
CA TYR A 364 -8.67 -10.82 17.46
C TYR A 364 -9.44 -9.54 17.16
N ASN A 365 -9.11 -8.94 16.02
CA ASN A 365 -9.58 -7.65 15.57
C ASN A 365 -10.65 -7.81 14.48
N PRO A 366 -11.75 -7.04 14.56
CA PRO A 366 -12.70 -6.94 13.45
C PRO A 366 -12.03 -6.23 12.24
N PRO A 367 -12.59 -6.36 11.02
CA PRO A 367 -13.89 -6.96 10.72
C PRO A 367 -13.86 -8.48 10.56
N SER A 368 -12.68 -9.11 10.44
CA SER A 368 -12.56 -10.55 10.09
C SER A 368 -12.03 -11.45 11.21
N CYS A 369 -11.84 -10.92 12.43
CA CYS A 369 -11.23 -11.63 13.57
C CYS A 369 -9.80 -12.10 13.28
N SER A 370 -9.00 -11.19 12.74
CA SER A 370 -7.57 -11.36 12.51
C SER A 370 -6.77 -10.97 13.75
N THR A 371 -5.62 -11.59 13.97
CA THR A 371 -4.65 -11.14 14.99
C THR A 371 -4.00 -9.80 14.64
N ILE A 372 -4.14 -9.36 13.38
CA ILE A 372 -3.60 -8.10 12.87
C ILE A 372 -4.73 -7.07 12.83
N VAL A 373 -4.44 -5.84 13.26
CA VAL A 373 -5.39 -4.73 13.20
C VAL A 373 -5.66 -4.38 11.73
N ASP A 374 -6.93 -4.38 11.36
CA ASP A 374 -7.36 -4.15 10.00
C ASP A 374 -7.65 -2.66 9.75
N PRO A 375 -7.06 -2.02 8.74
CA PRO A 375 -7.30 -0.60 8.46
C PRO A 375 -8.74 -0.32 8.05
N THR A 376 -9.50 -1.32 7.59
CA THR A 376 -10.91 -1.15 7.23
C THR A 376 -11.84 -1.01 8.44
N GLN A 377 -11.42 -1.41 9.65
CA GLN A 377 -12.26 -1.39 10.86
C GLN A 377 -12.89 -0.01 11.11
N ASN A 378 -12.19 1.06 10.76
CA ASN A 378 -12.65 2.42 10.96
C ASN A 378 -12.76 3.20 9.65
N TYR A 379 -12.57 2.54 8.51
CA TYR A 379 -12.57 3.18 7.20
C TYR A 379 -14.00 3.50 6.77
N ASN A 380 -14.24 4.77 6.49
CA ASN A 380 -15.42 5.22 5.76
C ASN A 380 -14.98 5.88 4.45
N PRO A 381 -15.34 5.34 3.26
CA PRO A 381 -14.97 5.92 1.97
C PRO A 381 -15.59 7.30 1.72
N THR A 382 -16.60 7.69 2.52
CA THR A 382 -17.29 8.98 2.41
C THR A 382 -16.81 10.01 3.45
N ASP A 383 -15.96 9.62 4.41
CA ASP A 383 -15.49 10.54 5.44
C ASP A 383 -14.55 11.59 4.82
N VAL A 384 -14.95 12.85 4.94
CA VAL A 384 -14.13 14.01 4.61
C VAL A 384 -13.38 14.42 5.88
N CYS A 385 -12.10 14.76 5.76
CA CYS A 385 -11.34 15.30 6.89
C CYS A 385 -11.98 16.61 7.37
N VAL A 386 -12.58 16.57 8.57
CA VAL A 386 -13.29 17.72 9.16
C VAL A 386 -12.46 18.51 10.17
N VAL A 387 -11.22 18.09 10.45
CA VAL A 387 -10.34 18.81 11.38
C VAL A 387 -9.96 20.16 10.75
N PRO A 388 -10.22 21.31 11.40
CA PRO A 388 -9.92 22.62 10.83
C PRO A 388 -8.43 22.79 10.52
N ASN A 389 -8.13 23.40 9.38
CA ASN A 389 -6.76 23.63 8.91
C ASN A 389 -5.93 22.35 8.79
N CYS A 390 -6.63 21.22 8.60
CA CYS A 390 -6.04 19.93 8.36
C CYS A 390 -6.18 19.59 6.87
N LEU A 391 -5.07 19.22 6.25
CA LEU A 391 -5.01 18.76 4.88
C LEU A 391 -5.41 17.28 4.78
N THR A 392 -4.97 16.48 5.76
CA THR A 392 -5.33 15.05 5.86
C THR A 392 -5.54 14.66 7.31
N CYS A 393 -6.61 13.93 7.58
CA CYS A 393 -6.91 13.40 8.90
C CYS A 393 -6.55 11.90 8.99
N ASP A 394 -6.47 11.35 10.19
CA ASP A 394 -6.59 9.90 10.34
C ASP A 394 -8.01 9.49 9.96
N ARG A 395 -8.14 8.36 9.28
CA ARG A 395 -9.45 7.91 8.78
C ARG A 395 -10.13 7.00 9.78
N LEU A 396 -9.95 7.25 11.08
CA LEU A 396 -10.78 6.65 12.12
C LEU A 396 -12.11 7.39 12.12
N SER A 397 -13.25 6.73 11.94
CA SER A 397 -14.55 7.41 12.06
C SER A 397 -14.97 7.55 13.54
N PRO A 398 -15.30 8.76 14.04
CA PRO A 398 -15.25 10.04 13.36
C PRO A 398 -13.81 10.59 13.27
N SER A 399 -13.47 11.12 12.10
CA SER A 399 -12.14 11.63 11.78
C SER A 399 -11.84 12.89 12.60
N THR A 400 -11.23 12.68 13.78
CA THR A 400 -11.04 13.73 14.80
C THR A 400 -9.58 14.11 15.01
N ARG A 401 -8.65 13.38 14.38
CA ARG A 401 -7.20 13.61 14.53
C ARG A 401 -6.63 13.97 13.17
N CYS A 402 -5.94 15.09 13.12
CA CYS A 402 -5.20 15.50 11.95
C CYS A 402 -3.90 14.70 11.82
N THR A 403 -3.58 14.25 10.61
CA THR A 403 -2.25 13.68 10.27
C THR A 403 -1.37 14.69 9.56
N GLN A 404 -1.95 15.71 8.93
CA GLN A 404 -1.20 16.81 8.31
C GLN A 404 -1.98 18.11 8.30
N CYS A 405 -1.33 19.18 8.76
CA CYS A 405 -1.90 20.52 8.72
C CYS A 405 -1.74 21.20 7.35
N ALA A 406 -2.71 22.06 7.02
CA ALA A 406 -2.64 23.00 5.91
C ALA A 406 -1.43 23.92 6.08
N THR A 407 -0.94 24.46 4.96
CA THR A 407 0.23 25.35 4.95
C THR A 407 0.06 26.50 5.94
N GLY A 408 1.06 26.70 6.81
CA GLY A 408 1.05 27.74 7.84
C GLY A 408 0.55 27.29 9.23
N TYR A 409 0.14 26.03 9.37
CA TYR A 409 -0.33 25.45 10.63
C TYR A 409 0.59 24.32 11.11
N ILE A 410 0.69 24.13 12.42
CA ILE A 410 1.52 23.10 13.06
C ILE A 410 0.61 22.06 13.71
N LEU A 411 0.99 20.79 13.55
CA LEU A 411 0.31 19.66 14.16
C LEU A 411 0.68 19.55 15.65
N THR A 412 -0.33 19.52 16.51
CA THR A 412 -0.17 19.39 17.96
C THR A 412 -0.21 17.93 18.41
N SER A 413 0.18 17.66 19.66
CA SER A 413 0.15 16.32 20.25
C SER A 413 -1.26 15.73 20.39
N ASP A 414 -2.28 16.56 20.49
CA ASP A 414 -3.70 16.18 20.42
C ASP A 414 -4.21 16.04 18.98
N GLN A 415 -3.32 16.10 17.99
CA GLN A 415 -3.59 15.96 16.56
C GLN A 415 -4.59 16.98 16.04
N ARG A 416 -4.33 18.24 16.36
CA ARG A 416 -5.04 19.40 15.79
C ARG A 416 -4.05 20.31 15.08
N CYS A 417 -4.59 21.16 14.22
CA CYS A 417 -3.81 22.13 13.48
C CYS A 417 -4.01 23.52 14.03
N ILE A 418 -2.95 24.05 14.64
CA ILE A 418 -2.96 25.40 15.21
C ILE A 418 -2.04 26.30 14.40
N LEU A 419 -2.37 27.59 14.37
CA LEU A 419 -1.42 28.60 13.95
C LEU A 419 -0.26 28.63 14.95
N PRO A 420 1.00 28.77 14.49
CA PRO A 420 2.12 29.04 15.38
C PRO A 420 1.82 30.32 16.17
N THR A 421 1.55 30.19 17.47
CA THR A 421 1.27 31.33 18.36
C THR A 421 2.52 32.16 18.66
N THR A 422 3.70 31.68 18.26
CA THR A 422 4.92 32.45 18.20
C THR A 422 5.22 32.79 16.74
N ARG A 423 4.93 34.03 16.34
CA ARG A 423 5.64 34.63 15.21
C ARG A 423 7.14 34.37 15.46
N PRO A 424 7.89 33.75 14.53
CA PRO A 424 9.33 33.63 14.68
C PRO A 424 9.86 35.02 15.01
N PRO A 425 10.60 35.21 16.12
CA PRO A 425 11.11 36.53 16.45
C PRO A 425 11.92 37.03 15.25
N ASP A 426 11.60 38.24 14.77
CA ASP A 426 12.34 38.86 13.67
C ASP A 426 13.83 38.79 14.00
N CYS A 427 14.63 38.30 13.04
CA CYS A 427 16.06 38.11 13.24
C CYS A 427 16.73 39.48 13.31
N ASN A 428 16.98 39.97 14.52
CA ASN A 428 17.47 41.32 14.78
C ASN A 428 18.99 41.34 15.02
N VAL A 429 19.71 40.25 14.71
CA VAL A 429 21.16 40.18 14.85
C VAL A 429 21.83 40.88 13.66
N PRO A 430 22.58 41.97 13.86
CA PRO A 430 23.26 42.66 12.77
C PRO A 430 24.19 41.73 12.00
N TYR A 431 24.21 41.86 10.67
CA TYR A 431 25.04 41.06 9.76
C TYR A 431 24.75 39.55 9.78
N CYS A 432 23.57 39.16 10.27
CA CYS A 432 23.09 37.79 10.25
C CYS A 432 22.22 37.51 9.02
N THR A 433 22.45 36.39 8.34
CA THR A 433 21.59 35.92 7.23
C THR A 433 20.56 34.90 7.69
N GLN A 434 20.80 34.22 8.82
CA GLN A 434 19.87 33.26 9.40
C GLN A 434 20.06 33.18 10.92
N CYS A 435 18.97 33.34 11.67
CA CYS A 435 18.96 33.17 13.13
C CYS A 435 18.74 31.70 13.53
N VAL A 436 19.17 31.35 14.74
CA VAL A 436 18.94 30.02 15.35
C VAL A 436 17.44 29.80 15.52
N THR A 437 16.95 28.60 15.16
CA THR A 437 15.54 28.23 15.30
C THR A 437 15.02 28.52 16.72
N GLY A 438 13.98 29.35 16.83
CA GLY A 438 13.39 29.76 18.10
C GLY A 438 14.06 30.95 18.82
N SER A 439 15.08 31.59 18.23
CA SER A 439 15.77 32.74 18.82
C SER A 439 16.07 33.84 17.80
N GLY A 440 15.49 35.04 17.98
CA GLY A 440 15.76 36.21 17.12
C GLY A 440 17.00 37.01 17.51
N SER A 441 17.69 36.59 18.58
CA SER A 441 18.86 37.25 19.18
C SER A 441 20.16 36.46 18.98
N ARG A 442 20.11 35.32 18.29
CA ARG A 442 21.29 34.47 18.02
C ARG A 442 21.36 34.10 16.55
N CYS A 443 22.52 34.31 15.96
CA CYS A 443 22.78 34.02 14.56
C CYS A 443 23.35 32.61 14.34
N SER A 444 22.73 31.84 13.45
CA SER A 444 23.29 30.57 12.96
C SER A 444 24.24 30.79 11.78
N THR A 445 23.99 31.80 10.95
CA THR A 445 24.76 32.05 9.72
C THR A 445 24.99 33.54 9.52
N CYS A 446 26.25 33.95 9.49
CA CYS A 446 26.65 35.34 9.29
C CYS A 446 26.83 35.68 7.81
N ARG A 447 26.67 36.97 7.47
CA ARG A 447 26.98 37.51 6.14
C ARG A 447 28.48 37.38 5.87
N TYR A 448 28.85 37.23 4.60
CA TYR A 448 30.25 37.13 4.17
C TYR A 448 31.11 38.27 4.75
N GLY A 449 32.27 37.95 5.31
CA GLY A 449 33.16 38.88 6.02
C GLY A 449 33.00 38.89 7.56
N TYR A 450 32.04 38.15 8.10
CA TYR A 450 31.76 38.03 9.53
C TYR A 450 31.79 36.56 9.98
N THR A 451 32.26 36.30 11.20
CA THR A 451 32.24 34.97 11.85
C THR A 451 31.27 34.97 13.02
N SER A 452 30.55 33.86 13.20
CA SER A 452 29.65 33.68 14.33
C SER A 452 30.44 33.40 15.61
N VAL A 453 30.29 34.25 16.61
CA VAL A 453 30.87 34.09 17.95
C VAL A 453 29.74 34.28 18.96
N ASN A 454 29.41 33.22 19.71
CA ASN A 454 28.34 33.20 20.70
C ASN A 454 26.96 33.69 20.18
N GLY A 455 26.67 33.47 18.89
CA GLY A 455 25.42 33.91 18.26
C GLY A 455 25.42 35.38 17.81
N ALA A 456 26.53 36.10 17.89
CA ALA A 456 26.72 37.40 17.25
C ALA A 456 27.65 37.27 16.04
N CYS A 457 27.46 38.11 15.02
CA CYS A 457 28.34 38.18 13.86
C CYS A 457 29.41 39.24 14.07
N ILE A 458 30.66 38.81 14.24
CA ILE A 458 31.81 39.68 14.46
C ILE A 458 32.65 39.74 13.18
N ALA A 459 33.10 40.92 12.79
CA ALA A 459 33.96 41.09 11.63
C ALA A 459 35.26 40.29 11.80
N ASN A 460 35.72 39.64 10.72
CA ASN A 460 36.93 38.84 10.77
C ASN A 460 38.15 39.75 10.96
N ALA A 461 38.82 39.65 12.11
CA ALA A 461 39.98 40.49 12.47
C ALA A 461 41.23 40.28 11.58
N ASN A 462 41.18 39.35 10.63
CA ASN A 462 42.25 39.08 9.67
C ASN A 462 41.91 39.54 8.24
N ALA A 463 40.90 40.38 8.03
CA ALA A 463 40.76 41.14 6.79
C ALA A 463 41.66 42.40 6.81
N ALA A 464 42.95 42.24 7.09
CA ALA A 464 43.95 43.29 6.94
C ALA A 464 44.69 43.07 5.61
N ALA A 465 44.61 44.07 4.73
CA ALA A 465 45.48 44.31 3.59
C ALA A 465 45.67 43.16 2.58
N GLY A 466 44.93 43.20 1.47
CA GLY A 466 45.15 42.30 0.34
C GLY A 466 44.50 42.83 -0.94
N ALA A 467 45.23 43.71 -1.61
CA ALA A 467 45.20 44.04 -3.05
C ALA A 467 43.86 43.93 -3.80
N HIS A 468 43.38 45.08 -4.26
CA HIS A 468 42.65 45.20 -5.53
C HIS A 468 43.46 44.51 -6.64
N THR A 469 43.13 43.27 -6.97
CA THR A 469 43.43 42.69 -8.28
C THR A 469 42.17 42.82 -9.12
N VAL A 470 42.06 43.99 -9.75
CA VAL A 470 41.19 44.16 -10.91
C VAL A 470 41.85 43.33 -12.01
N ALA A 471 41.31 42.14 -12.30
CA ALA A 471 41.59 41.46 -13.55
C ALA A 471 40.87 42.23 -14.67
N LEU A 472 41.46 43.35 -15.08
CA LEU A 472 41.14 44.00 -16.34
C LEU A 472 41.75 43.13 -17.43
N ALA A 473 40.96 42.25 -18.04
CA ALA A 473 41.34 41.65 -19.31
C ALA A 473 41.34 42.76 -20.37
N ALA A 474 42.53 43.33 -20.60
CA ALA A 474 42.77 44.28 -21.67
C ALA A 474 42.66 43.55 -23.03
N VAL A 475 41.59 43.86 -23.75
CA VAL A 475 41.54 43.68 -25.21
C VAL A 475 42.47 44.72 -25.81
N VAL A 476 43.65 44.30 -26.26
CA VAL A 476 44.53 45.11 -27.13
C VAL A 476 44.38 44.57 -28.54
N CYS A 477 43.49 45.18 -29.31
CA CYS A 477 43.60 45.22 -30.76
C CYS A 477 44.28 46.55 -31.12
N VAL A 478 45.56 46.50 -31.52
CA VAL A 478 46.17 47.56 -32.32
C VAL A 478 46.64 46.94 -33.62
N ALA A 479 45.95 47.34 -34.67
CA ALA A 479 46.35 47.18 -36.06
C ALA A 479 47.40 48.23 -36.44
N ALA A 480 48.07 47.97 -37.58
CA ALA A 480 49.01 48.80 -38.33
C ALA A 480 50.47 48.72 -37.85
N ALA A 481 51.49 48.56 -38.70
CA ALA A 481 51.56 48.63 -40.16
C ALA A 481 52.79 47.84 -40.66
N LEU A 482 52.68 47.23 -41.84
CA LEU A 482 53.81 46.87 -42.68
C LEU A 482 53.48 47.37 -44.10
N TYR A 483 54.07 48.51 -44.45
CA TYR A 483 54.29 48.93 -45.84
C TYR A 483 55.72 49.48 -45.91
N ALA A 484 56.58 48.75 -46.61
CA ALA A 484 57.75 49.26 -47.33
C ALA A 484 58.35 48.13 -48.18
N LEU A 485 57.75 47.89 -49.37
CA LEU A 485 58.39 47.79 -50.70
C LEU A 485 57.36 47.33 -51.74
#